data_AF-A0AAU9VUZ0-F1
#
_entry.id   AF-A0AAU9VUZ0-F1
#
_cell.length_a   1.000
_cell.length_b   1.000
_cell.length_c   1.000
_cell.angle_alpha   90.00
_cell.angle_beta   90.00
_cell.angle_gamma   90.00
#
_symmetry.space_group_name_H-M   'P 1'
#
loop_
_entity.id
_entity.type
_entity.pdbx_description
1 polymer ?
#
loop_
_entity_poly.entity_id
_entity_poly.type
_entity_poly.pdbx_seq_one_letter_code
_entity_poly.pdbx_strand_id
1 'polypeptide(L)'
;MALAKERQEKEIEHRAKMDEVQRRKMEIAREEERAKEELKALEEKFRIKQELVKKEAQMIASIKHEEQDGEIILDEFPVSPPLETDSKALLEKFLDDQSASISNVKVSVSSQLPFIPTPWTPISQPKRSITESTKPTFSPLNPFTPHTGHFSKDSS
;
A
#
# COMPACT_ATOMS: atom_id res chain seq x y z
N MET A 1 -70.95 38.19 20.87
CA MET A 1 -70.09 37.00 21.16
C MET A 1 -69.26 36.52 19.97
N ALA A 2 -69.64 36.78 18.71
CA ALA A 2 -68.89 36.30 17.54
C ALA A 2 -67.48 36.91 17.40
N LEU A 3 -67.32 38.24 17.54
CA LEU A 3 -66.01 38.91 17.43
C LEU A 3 -64.97 38.45 18.46
N ALA A 4 -65.40 38.11 19.69
CA ALA A 4 -64.49 37.66 20.74
C ALA A 4 -63.91 36.27 20.42
N LYS A 5 -64.73 35.38 19.83
CA LYS A 5 -64.29 34.04 19.39
C LYS A 5 -63.33 34.15 18.20
N GLU A 6 -63.63 34.99 17.21
CA GLU A 6 -62.76 35.21 16.06
C GLU A 6 -61.39 35.77 16.47
N ARG A 7 -61.35 36.70 17.42
CA ARG A 7 -60.10 37.24 17.96
C ARG A 7 -59.26 36.15 18.64
N GLN A 8 -59.90 35.30 19.43
CA GLN A 8 -59.23 34.21 20.13
C GLN A 8 -58.67 33.16 19.17
N GLU A 9 -59.42 32.80 18.13
CA GLU A 9 -58.99 31.86 17.09
C GLU A 9 -57.75 32.38 16.35
N LYS A 10 -57.76 33.66 15.94
CA LYS A 10 -56.61 34.30 15.31
C LYS A 10 -55.37 34.33 16.20
N GLU A 11 -55.54 34.49 17.50
CA GLU A 11 -54.42 34.50 18.44
C GLU A 11 -53.82 33.10 18.65
N ILE A 12 -54.67 32.06 18.70
CA ILE A 12 -54.21 30.66 18.75
C ILE A 12 -53.50 30.30 17.44
N GLU A 13 -54.07 30.66 16.30
CA GLU A 13 -53.45 30.42 14.99
C GLU A 13 -52.11 31.13 14.85
N HIS A 14 -52.03 32.39 15.29
CA HIS A 14 -50.77 33.15 15.29
C HIS A 14 -49.72 32.47 16.18
N ARG A 15 -50.10 32.01 17.38
CA ARG A 15 -49.19 31.27 18.26
C ARG A 15 -48.68 29.99 17.61
N ALA A 16 -49.58 29.20 17.02
CA ALA A 16 -49.21 27.97 16.32
C ALA A 16 -48.24 28.23 15.15
N LYS A 17 -48.45 29.33 14.40
CA LYS A 17 -47.52 29.75 13.34
C LYS A 17 -46.13 30.09 13.89
N MET A 18 -46.06 30.80 15.01
CA MET A 18 -44.78 31.13 15.63
C MET A 18 -44.05 29.88 16.14
N ASP A 19 -44.75 28.93 16.73
CA ASP A 19 -44.18 27.66 17.19
C ASP A 19 -43.66 26.82 16.02
N GLU A 20 -44.40 26.76 14.91
CA GLU A 20 -43.97 26.09 13.69
C GLU A 20 -42.73 26.75 13.07
N VAL A 21 -42.64 28.09 13.08
CA VAL A 21 -41.43 28.81 12.65
C VAL A 21 -40.23 28.42 13.51
N GLN A 22 -40.40 28.33 14.83
CA GLN A 22 -39.31 27.91 15.72
C GLN A 22 -38.88 26.47 15.46
N ARG A 23 -39.84 25.55 15.25
CA ARG A 23 -39.55 24.16 14.89
C ARG A 23 -38.72 24.07 13.61
N ARG A 24 -39.15 24.77 12.55
CA ARG A 24 -38.42 24.78 11.27
C ARG A 24 -37.03 25.37 11.39
N LYS A 25 -36.84 26.40 12.20
CA LYS A 25 -35.49 26.94 12.46
C LYS A 25 -34.56 25.89 13.06
N MET A 26 -35.04 25.10 14.02
CA MET A 26 -34.25 24.03 14.62
C MET A 26 -33.96 22.88 13.65
N GLU A 27 -34.92 22.58 12.77
CA GLU A 27 -34.74 21.58 11.71
C GLU A 27 -33.69 22.03 10.70
N ILE A 28 -33.79 23.28 10.21
CA ILE A 28 -32.81 23.86 9.29
C ILE A 28 -31.42 23.90 9.91
N ALA A 29 -31.28 24.33 11.16
CA ALA A 29 -29.98 24.37 11.84
C ALA A 29 -29.32 22.99 11.92
N ARG A 30 -30.10 21.93 12.14
CA ARG A 30 -29.59 20.55 12.16
C ARG A 30 -29.21 20.06 10.75
N GLU A 31 -30.00 20.40 9.74
CA GLU A 31 -29.71 20.05 8.34
C GLU A 31 -28.44 20.78 7.86
N GLU A 32 -28.26 22.05 8.21
CA GLU A 32 -27.07 22.85 7.94
C GLU A 32 -25.81 22.25 8.61
N GLU A 33 -25.93 21.79 9.85
CA GLU A 33 -24.84 21.10 10.55
C GLU A 33 -24.44 19.81 9.81
N ARG A 34 -25.41 18.98 9.43
CA ARG A 34 -25.16 17.76 8.63
C ARG A 34 -24.48 18.09 7.31
N ALA A 35 -24.98 19.07 6.57
CA ALA A 35 -24.40 19.49 5.29
C ALA A 35 -22.96 19.99 5.45
N LYS A 36 -22.65 20.68 6.56
CA LYS A 36 -21.29 21.13 6.88
C LYS A 36 -20.35 19.96 7.16
N GLU A 37 -20.81 18.93 7.85
CA GLU A 37 -20.02 17.71 8.07
C GLU A 37 -19.75 16.96 6.77
N GLU A 38 -20.76 16.84 5.89
CA GLU A 38 -20.61 16.24 4.57
C GLU A 38 -19.61 17.00 3.69
N LEU A 39 -19.68 18.33 3.70
CA LEU A 39 -18.73 19.19 2.98
C LEU A 39 -17.30 18.95 3.47
N LYS A 40 -17.09 18.89 4.79
CA LYS A 40 -15.78 18.61 5.39
C LYS A 40 -15.24 17.25 4.97
N ALA A 41 -16.10 16.23 4.92
CA ALA A 41 -15.72 14.90 4.46
C ALA A 41 -15.33 14.89 2.96
N LEU A 42 -16.04 15.65 2.13
CA LEU A 42 -15.73 15.81 0.71
C LEU A 42 -14.41 16.57 0.49
N GLU A 43 -14.15 17.63 1.25
CA GLU A 43 -12.90 18.38 1.21
C GLU A 43 -11.71 17.49 1.57
N GLU A 44 -11.83 16.67 2.62
CA GLU A 44 -10.80 15.72 3.01
C GLU A 44 -10.55 14.67 1.93
N LYS A 45 -11.61 14.12 1.33
CA LYS A 45 -11.50 13.18 0.22
C LYS A 45 -10.77 13.81 -0.98
N PHE A 46 -11.03 15.07 -1.27
CA PHE A 46 -10.35 15.78 -2.34
C PHE A 46 -8.87 16.01 -2.02
N ARG A 47 -8.54 16.40 -0.78
CA ARG A 47 -7.16 16.52 -0.30
C ARG A 47 -6.38 15.21 -0.47
N ILE A 48 -6.95 14.10 -0.03
CA ILE A 48 -6.34 12.77 -0.17
C ILE A 48 -6.09 12.44 -1.64
N LYS A 49 -7.07 12.69 -2.52
CA LYS A 49 -6.90 12.47 -3.97
C LYS A 49 -5.76 13.29 -4.55
N GLN A 50 -5.64 14.57 -4.20
CA GLN A 50 -4.53 15.40 -4.66
C GLN A 50 -3.18 14.85 -4.18
N GLU A 51 -3.10 14.41 -2.94
CA GLU A 51 -1.85 13.87 -2.41
C GLU A 51 -1.47 12.54 -3.07
N LEU A 52 -2.44 11.67 -3.37
CA LEU A 52 -2.21 10.46 -4.14
C LEU A 52 -1.65 10.77 -5.53
N VAL A 53 -2.24 11.72 -6.26
CA VAL A 53 -1.75 12.14 -7.58
C VAL A 53 -0.31 12.69 -7.49
N LYS A 54 0.02 13.47 -6.45
CA LYS A 54 1.38 13.98 -6.23
C LYS A 54 2.37 12.85 -5.98
N LYS A 55 2.02 11.87 -5.14
CA LYS A 55 2.88 10.71 -4.84
C LYS A 55 3.06 9.81 -6.06
N GLU A 56 2.01 9.61 -6.85
CA GLU A 56 2.09 8.86 -8.11
C GLU A 56 3.03 9.56 -9.10
N ALA A 57 2.90 10.88 -9.26
CA ALA A 57 3.81 11.66 -10.11
C ALA A 57 5.26 11.57 -9.63
N GLN A 58 5.49 11.63 -8.31
CA GLN A 58 6.83 11.48 -7.72
C GLN A 58 7.40 10.07 -7.96
N MET A 59 6.59 9.03 -7.80
CA MET A 59 6.99 7.64 -8.07
C MET A 59 7.39 7.47 -9.54
N ILE A 60 6.57 7.97 -10.47
CA ILE A 60 6.87 7.92 -11.91
C ILE A 60 8.17 8.67 -12.22
N ALA A 61 8.37 9.85 -11.62
CA ALA A 61 9.61 10.61 -11.81
C ALA A 61 10.83 9.86 -11.26
N SER A 62 10.68 9.14 -10.15
CA SER A 62 11.75 8.35 -9.53
C SER A 62 12.13 7.15 -10.40
N ILE A 63 11.15 6.42 -10.93
CA ILE A 63 11.38 5.30 -11.86
C ILE A 63 12.13 5.78 -13.11
N LYS A 64 11.72 6.92 -13.69
CA LYS A 64 12.40 7.49 -14.86
C LYS A 64 13.87 7.83 -14.58
N HIS A 65 14.19 8.28 -13.38
CA HIS A 65 15.58 8.54 -12.99
C HIS A 65 16.38 7.24 -12.84
N GLU A 66 15.79 6.20 -12.25
CA GLU A 66 16.44 4.89 -12.11
C GLU A 66 16.72 4.22 -13.47
N GLU A 67 15.79 4.34 -14.43
CA GLU A 67 15.99 3.84 -15.79
C GLU A 67 17.14 4.57 -16.51
N GLN A 68 17.24 5.89 -16.34
CA GLN A 68 18.35 6.67 -16.91
C GLN A 68 19.70 6.33 -16.26
N ASP A 69 19.75 6.13 -14.95
CA ASP A 69 20.97 5.77 -14.24
C ASP A 69 21.44 4.34 -14.58
N GLY A 70 20.50 3.40 -14.80
CA GLY A 70 20.80 2.04 -15.25
C GLY A 70 21.29 1.95 -16.70
N GLU A 71 20.81 2.83 -17.58
CA GLU A 71 21.23 2.88 -18.98
C GLU A 71 22.68 3.39 -19.13
N ILE A 72 23.15 4.25 -18.21
CA ILE A 72 24.53 4.76 -18.20
C ILE A 72 25.55 3.68 -17.77
N ILE A 73 25.16 2.71 -16.93
CA ILE A 73 26.07 1.68 -16.40
C ILE A 73 26.32 0.54 -17.41
N LEU A 74 25.47 0.37 -18.42
CA LEU A 74 25.63 -0.68 -19.43
C LEU A 74 26.68 -0.35 -20.52
N ASP A 75 27.09 0.91 -20.66
CA ASP A 75 28.06 1.35 -21.68
C ASP A 75 29.52 1.36 -21.17
N GLU A 76 29.76 1.10 -19.89
CA GLU A 76 31.11 1.13 -19.29
C GLU A 76 31.85 -0.22 -19.31
N PHE A 77 31.19 -1.30 -19.76
CA PHE A 77 31.85 -2.61 -19.92
C PHE A 77 32.21 -2.87 -21.39
N PRO A 78 33.50 -3.10 -21.72
CA PRO A 78 33.87 -3.50 -23.07
C PRO A 78 33.16 -4.81 -23.44
N VAL A 79 32.34 -4.77 -24.50
CA VAL A 79 31.53 -5.87 -25.05
C VAL A 79 32.36 -7.07 -25.51
N SER A 80 33.67 -6.93 -25.59
CA SER A 80 34.56 -8.03 -25.96
C SER A 80 34.99 -8.83 -24.73
N PRO A 81 34.73 -10.14 -24.65
CA PRO A 81 35.51 -10.99 -23.75
C PRO A 81 37.00 -10.78 -24.05
N PRO A 82 37.90 -10.86 -23.05
CA PRO A 82 39.33 -10.83 -23.33
C PRO A 82 39.61 -11.87 -24.41
N LEU A 83 40.22 -11.43 -25.52
CA LEU A 83 40.64 -12.31 -26.60
C LEU A 83 41.33 -13.50 -25.96
N GLU A 84 40.90 -14.73 -26.28
CA GLU A 84 41.46 -15.97 -25.73
C GLU A 84 42.99 -15.89 -25.78
N THR A 85 43.60 -15.53 -24.66
CA THR A 85 45.04 -15.66 -24.50
C THR A 85 45.29 -17.14 -24.56
N ASP A 86 46.05 -17.57 -25.57
CA ASP A 86 46.46 -18.96 -25.76
C ASP A 86 46.80 -19.55 -24.40
N SER A 87 46.06 -20.58 -23.99
CA SER A 87 46.23 -21.20 -22.67
C SER A 87 47.68 -21.62 -22.42
N LYS A 88 48.42 -21.90 -23.51
CA LYS A 88 49.86 -22.13 -23.49
C LYS A 88 50.66 -20.90 -23.04
N ALA A 89 50.36 -19.71 -23.56
CA ALA A 89 51.03 -18.47 -23.17
C ALA A 89 50.72 -18.09 -21.72
N LEU A 90 49.50 -18.39 -21.25
CA LEU A 90 49.11 -18.19 -19.86
C LEU A 90 49.88 -19.14 -18.92
N LEU A 91 50.04 -20.40 -19.34
CA LEU A 91 50.78 -21.41 -18.61
C LEU A 91 52.28 -21.09 -18.57
N GLU A 92 52.85 -20.61 -19.67
CA GLU A 92 54.24 -20.18 -19.77
C GLU A 92 54.52 -19.00 -18.81
N LYS A 93 53.67 -17.96 -18.82
CA LYS A 93 53.75 -16.87 -17.83
C LYS A 93 53.63 -17.36 -16.40
N PHE A 94 52.72 -18.29 -16.12
CA PHE A 94 52.56 -18.82 -14.76
C PHE A 94 53.82 -19.55 -14.29
N LEU A 95 54.44 -20.36 -15.15
CA LEU A 95 55.68 -21.06 -14.84
C LEU A 95 56.87 -20.09 -14.68
N ASP A 96 56.93 -19.04 -15.47
CA ASP A 96 57.94 -17.98 -15.35
C ASP A 96 57.77 -17.17 -14.05
N ASP A 97 56.53 -16.83 -13.68
CA ASP A 97 56.21 -16.09 -12.46
C ASP A 97 56.52 -16.95 -11.20
N GLN A 98 56.33 -18.27 -11.27
CA GLN A 98 56.81 -19.20 -10.23
C GLN A 98 58.35 -19.24 -10.19
N SER A 99 59.00 -19.28 -11.35
CA SER A 99 60.46 -19.35 -11.46
C SER A 99 61.16 -18.08 -10.94
N ALA A 100 60.53 -16.92 -11.05
CA ALA A 100 61.00 -15.67 -10.46
C ALA A 100 60.74 -15.57 -8.94
N SER A 101 59.77 -16.32 -8.41
CA SER A 101 59.27 -16.20 -7.02
C SER A 101 59.79 -17.29 -6.06
N ILE A 102 60.63 -18.23 -6.50
CA ILE A 102 61.30 -19.21 -5.61
C ILE A 102 62.51 -18.63 -4.87
N SER A 103 62.81 -17.36 -5.10
CA SER A 103 63.80 -16.59 -4.35
C SER A 103 63.16 -16.01 -3.07
N ASN A 104 63.08 -16.86 -2.04
CA ASN A 104 63.00 -16.51 -0.61
C ASN A 104 61.62 -16.17 0.01
N VAL A 105 60.66 -17.10 0.08
CA VAL A 105 59.70 -17.13 1.21
C VAL A 105 59.32 -18.57 1.57
N LYS A 106 59.61 -19.00 2.81
CA LYS A 106 59.04 -20.22 3.41
C LYS A 106 57.52 -20.08 3.47
N VAL A 107 56.80 -20.85 2.65
CA VAL A 107 55.34 -20.93 2.71
C VAL A 107 54.94 -21.87 3.84
N SER A 108 54.60 -21.32 5.01
CA SER A 108 53.72 -22.02 5.96
C SER A 108 52.30 -21.87 5.44
N VAL A 109 51.78 -22.90 4.78
CA VAL A 109 50.38 -22.98 4.37
C VAL A 109 49.53 -23.15 5.62
N SER A 110 48.94 -22.06 6.11
CA SER A 110 47.85 -22.13 7.09
C SER A 110 46.60 -22.55 6.32
N SER A 111 46.14 -23.78 6.55
CA SER A 111 44.90 -24.32 5.99
C SER A 111 43.69 -23.62 6.62
N GLN A 112 43.37 -22.43 6.13
CA GLN A 112 42.15 -21.74 6.47
C GLN A 112 41.22 -21.74 5.26
N LEU A 113 40.28 -22.68 5.25
CA LEU A 113 39.15 -22.72 4.34
C LEU A 113 38.37 -21.38 4.43
N PRO A 114 37.87 -20.82 3.31
CA PRO A 114 37.04 -19.64 3.36
C PRO A 114 35.74 -19.96 4.10
N PHE A 115 35.44 -19.13 5.11
CA PHE A 115 34.17 -19.14 5.83
C PHE A 115 33.01 -19.03 4.84
N ILE A 116 32.16 -20.05 4.78
CA ILE A 116 30.84 -19.96 4.16
C ILE A 116 29.91 -19.33 5.21
N PRO A 117 29.21 -18.23 4.92
CA PRO A 117 28.24 -17.65 5.84
C PRO A 117 27.10 -18.64 6.10
N THR A 118 26.77 -18.81 7.37
CA THR A 118 25.68 -19.66 7.90
C THR A 118 24.37 -19.54 7.13
N PRO A 119 23.67 -20.66 6.85
CA PRO A 119 22.32 -20.62 6.30
C PRO A 119 21.35 -20.07 7.36
N TRP A 120 20.49 -19.17 6.92
CA TRP A 120 19.45 -18.52 7.69
C TRP A 120 18.62 -19.54 8.48
N THR A 121 18.56 -19.36 9.80
CA THR A 121 17.61 -20.11 10.65
C THR A 121 16.24 -19.44 10.54
N PRO A 122 15.16 -20.15 10.18
CA PRO A 122 13.82 -19.61 10.29
C PRO A 122 13.49 -19.44 11.78
N ILE A 123 13.04 -18.24 12.17
CA ILE A 123 12.54 -17.97 13.51
C ILE A 123 11.40 -18.96 13.79
N SER A 124 11.67 -19.85 14.75
CA SER A 124 10.71 -20.76 15.33
C SER A 124 9.60 -19.96 16.02
N GLN A 125 8.35 -20.26 15.63
CA GLN A 125 7.15 -19.74 16.30
C GLN A 125 7.18 -20.03 17.80
N PRO A 126 6.74 -19.11 18.66
CA PRO A 126 6.38 -19.45 20.02
C PRO A 126 5.16 -20.39 20.04
N LYS A 127 5.26 -21.41 20.89
CA LYS A 127 4.26 -22.44 21.15
C LYS A 127 2.86 -21.87 21.48
N ARG A 128 1.88 -22.60 20.96
CA ARG A 128 0.43 -22.49 21.08
C ARG A 128 -0.10 -22.32 22.51
N SER A 129 -1.17 -21.55 22.63
CA SER A 129 -2.35 -21.95 23.40
C SER A 129 -3.65 -21.53 22.68
N ILE A 130 -4.28 -22.52 22.03
CA ILE A 130 -5.73 -22.88 21.92
C ILE A 130 -6.73 -21.74 22.21
N THR A 131 -7.71 -21.36 21.37
CA THR A 131 -8.77 -22.12 20.67
C THR A 131 -9.46 -21.22 19.63
N GLU A 132 -9.54 -21.61 18.35
CA GLU A 132 -10.79 -21.74 17.57
C GLU A 132 -10.46 -22.07 16.12
N SER A 133 -11.04 -23.18 15.67
CA SER A 133 -10.87 -23.74 14.34
C SER A 133 -11.84 -23.07 13.38
N THR A 134 -11.35 -22.29 12.42
CA THR A 134 -12.07 -22.08 11.18
C THR A 134 -11.10 -22.01 10.01
N LYS A 135 -11.21 -22.99 9.11
CA LYS A 135 -10.52 -23.08 7.81
C LYS A 135 -10.69 -21.75 7.04
N PRO A 136 -9.65 -21.14 6.48
CA PRO A 136 -9.85 -20.09 5.49
C PRO A 136 -10.24 -20.78 4.17
N THR A 137 -11.52 -20.81 3.87
CA THR A 137 -12.00 -21.15 2.52
C THR A 137 -11.76 -19.93 1.64
N PHE A 138 -10.74 -19.99 0.79
CA PHE A 138 -10.58 -19.05 -0.32
C PHE A 138 -11.65 -19.38 -1.37
N SER A 139 -12.75 -18.64 -1.36
CA SER A 139 -13.73 -18.66 -2.45
C SER A 139 -13.30 -17.64 -3.52
N PRO A 140 -13.15 -18.03 -4.80
CA PRO A 140 -13.01 -17.06 -5.87
C PRO A 140 -14.38 -16.42 -6.11
N LEU A 141 -14.50 -15.12 -5.83
CA LEU A 141 -15.72 -14.36 -6.11
C LEU A 141 -15.83 -14.21 -7.64
N ASN A 142 -16.66 -15.05 -8.27
CA ASN A 142 -16.96 -14.95 -9.69
C ASN A 142 -18.04 -13.86 -9.89
N PRO A 143 -17.78 -12.79 -10.68
CA PRO A 143 -18.68 -11.63 -10.74
C PRO A 143 -19.96 -11.82 -11.57
N PHE A 144 -20.25 -13.03 -12.05
CA PHE A 144 -21.33 -13.27 -13.03
C PHE A 144 -22.39 -14.30 -12.61
N THR A 145 -22.72 -14.42 -11.33
CA THR A 145 -23.88 -15.25 -10.91
C THR A 145 -25.03 -14.38 -10.39
N PRO A 146 -26.23 -14.47 -10.99
CA PRO A 146 -27.41 -13.74 -10.51
C PRO A 146 -27.94 -14.37 -9.22
N HIS A 147 -28.18 -13.55 -8.20
CA HIS A 147 -28.83 -13.97 -6.95
C HIS A 147 -30.29 -14.34 -7.21
N THR A 148 -30.60 -15.63 -7.23
CA THR A 148 -31.97 -16.13 -7.00
C THR A 148 -32.25 -16.09 -5.50
N GLY A 149 -32.93 -15.02 -5.07
CA GLY A 149 -33.44 -14.88 -3.71
C GLY A 149 -34.51 -15.93 -3.41
N HIS A 150 -34.18 -16.81 -2.47
CA HIS A 150 -35.08 -17.80 -1.88
C HIS A 150 -36.08 -17.07 -0.97
N PHE A 151 -37.35 -16.95 -1.37
CA PHE A 151 -38.43 -16.52 -0.47
C PHE A 151 -38.84 -17.71 0.40
N SER A 152 -38.37 -17.74 1.64
CA SER A 152 -39.03 -18.56 2.68
C SER A 152 -40.24 -17.78 3.19
N LYS A 153 -41.41 -18.36 2.96
CA LYS A 153 -42.66 -18.06 3.66
C LYS A 153 -42.49 -18.45 5.12
N ASP A 154 -42.73 -17.50 6.03
CA ASP A 154 -43.21 -17.81 7.37
C ASP A 154 -44.34 -16.83 7.74
N SER A 155 -45.54 -17.41 7.76
CA SER A 155 -46.67 -17.20 8.68
C SER A 155 -46.91 -15.81 9.30
N SER A 156 -48.07 -15.21 9.02
CA SER A 156 -49.23 -15.27 9.93
C SER A 156 -50.49 -14.65 9.29
#